data_AF-A0A3B1C656-F1
#
_entry.id   AF-A0A3B1C656-F1
#
_cell.length_a   1.000
_cell.length_b   1.000
_cell.length_c   1.000
_cell.angle_alpha   90.00
_cell.angle_beta   90.00
_cell.angle_gamma   90.00
#
_symmetry.space_group_name_H-M   'P 1'
#
loop_
_entity.id
_entity.type
_entity.pdbx_description
1 polymer ?
#
loop_
_entity_poly.entity_id
_entity_poly.type
_entity_poly.pdbx_seq_one_letter_code
_entity_poly.pdbx_strand_id
1 'polypeptide(L)' 'MAILDKDGNAAAFTGKKCIPFAGHIVGDGYSVQANLMASETVWPAMSKAFLENDDLPLAERLLS' A
#
# COMPACT_ATOMS: atom_id res chain seq x y z
N MET A 1 1.44 4.05 9.83
CA MET A 1 0.73 2.97 10.56
C MET A 1 -0.38 2.49 9.66
N ALA A 2 -0.55 1.18 9.51
CA ALA A 2 -1.76 0.62 8.94
C ALA A 2 -2.25 -0.55 9.78
N ILE A 3 -3.55 -0.79 9.74
CA ILE A 3 -4.24 -1.89 10.40
C ILE A 3 -5.21 -2.49 9.37
N LEU A 4 -5.28 -3.82 9.33
CA LEU A 4 -6.22 -4.60 8.54
C LEU A 4 -6.89 -5.61 9.48
N ASP A 5 -8.22 -5.66 9.49
CA ASP A 5 -8.97 -6.66 10.24
C ASP A 5 -9.27 -7.92 9.40
N LYS A 6 -9.87 -8.93 10.04
CA LYS A 6 -10.22 -10.20 9.40
C LYS A 6 -11.30 -10.08 8.31
N ASP A 7 -12.05 -8.99 8.32
CA ASP A 7 -13.17 -8.73 7.40
C ASP A 7 -12.71 -7.91 6.18
N GLY A 8 -11.42 -7.60 6.10
CA GLY A 8 -10.82 -6.85 4.99
C GLY A 8 -10.85 -5.34 5.19
N ASN A 9 -11.32 -4.83 6.33
CA ASN A 9 -11.33 -3.39 6.57
C ASN A 9 -9.92 -2.89 6.88
N ALA A 10 -9.46 -1.94 6.06
CA ALA A 10 -8.15 -1.33 6.18
C ALA A 10 -8.25 0.13 6.66
N ALA A 11 -7.32 0.54 7.51
CA ALA A 11 -7.10 1.94 7.87
C ALA A 11 -5.61 2.24 7.90
N ALA A 12 -5.21 3.42 7.42
CA ALA A 12 -3.82 3.84 7.43
C ALA A 12 -3.66 5.32 7.75
N PHE A 13 -2.48 5.66 8.27
CA PHE A 13 -2.09 7.01 8.64
C PHE A 13 -0.59 7.23 8.41
N THR A 14 -0.28 8.31 7.70
CA THR A 14 1.09 8.83 7.52
C THR A 14 1.22 10.13 8.30
N GLY A 15 2.22 10.19 9.20
CA GLY A 15 2.39 11.33 10.09
C GLY A 15 2.87 12.58 9.36
N LYS A 16 2.43 13.75 9.82
CA LYS A 16 2.85 15.06 9.26
C LYS A 16 4.36 15.36 9.41
N LYS A 17 5.06 14.62 10.28
CA LYS A 17 6.50 14.72 10.51
C LYS A 17 7.29 13.66 9.74
N CYS A 18 6.64 12.87 8.89
CA CYS A 18 7.36 11.97 8.01
C CYS A 18 8.23 12.79 7.05
N ILE A 19 9.39 12.23 6.74
CA ILE A 19 10.30 12.74 5.72
C ILE A 19 9.63 12.72 4.34
N PRO A 20 10.07 13.56 3.38
CA PRO A 20 9.48 13.63 2.04
C PRO A 20 9.35 12.26 1.36
N PHE A 21 8.35 12.15 0.48
CA PHE A 21 7.97 10.91 -0.19
C PHE A 21 7.59 9.78 0.77
N ALA A 22 6.72 10.13 1.71
CA ALA A 22 6.02 9.20 2.58
C ALA A 22 4.51 9.30 2.32
N GLY A 23 3.84 8.16 2.27
CA GLY A 23 2.43 8.10 1.87
C GLY A 23 1.83 6.74 2.19
N HIS A 24 0.52 6.64 2.01
CA HIS A 24 -0.18 5.37 2.07
C HIS A 24 -1.37 5.38 1.12
N ILE A 25 -1.84 4.18 0.76
CA ILE A 25 -3.11 3.94 0.08
C ILE A 25 -3.88 2.92 0.92
N VAL A 26 -5.18 3.16 1.07
CA VAL A 26 -6.14 2.19 1.62
C VAL A 26 -6.98 1.69 0.45
N GLY A 27 -7.01 0.39 0.22
CA GLY A 27 -7.84 -0.24 -0.79
C GLY A 27 -8.63 -1.40 -0.19
N ASP A 28 -9.42 -2.09 -1.03
CA ASP A 28 -10.31 -3.15 -0.57
C ASP A 28 -9.51 -4.39 -0.15
N GLY A 29 -9.47 -4.70 1.15
CA GLY A 29 -8.70 -5.82 1.69
C GLY A 29 -7.18 -5.61 1.73
N TYR A 30 -6.66 -4.39 1.51
CA TYR A 30 -5.22 -4.13 1.57
C TYR A 30 -4.87 -2.67 1.91
N SER A 31 -3.59 -2.45 2.21
CA SER A 31 -3.01 -1.11 2.28
C SER A 31 -1.59 -1.11 1.72
N VAL A 32 -1.19 0.01 1.15
CA VAL A 32 0.21 0.26 0.76
C VAL A 32 0.78 1.30 1.69
N GLN A 33 2.01 1.08 2.16
CA GLN A 33 2.70 1.99 3.06
C GLN A 33 4.06 2.34 2.49
N ALA A 34 4.39 3.63 2.49
CA ALA A 34 5.65 4.14 1.98
C ALA A 34 6.24 5.19 2.92
N ASN A 35 7.56 5.12 3.11
CA ASN A 35 8.36 6.08 3.84
C ASN A 35 9.77 6.13 3.23
N LEU A 36 10.34 7.32 3.07
CA LEU A 36 11.66 7.53 2.44
C LEU A 36 11.75 6.98 1.01
N MET A 37 10.75 7.21 0.17
CA MET A 37 10.79 6.76 -1.22
C MET A 37 11.62 7.68 -2.11
N ALA A 38 12.07 7.17 -3.26
CA ALA A 38 12.77 7.98 -4.26
C ALA A 38 11.84 9.02 -4.93
N SER A 39 10.54 8.75 -4.99
CA SER A 39 9.51 9.64 -5.54
C SER A 39 8.13 9.34 -4.95
N GLU A 40 7.18 10.25 -5.18
CA GLU A 40 5.78 10.06 -4.77
C GLU A 40 5.00 9.04 -5.63
N THR A 41 5.58 8.63 -6.76
CA THR A 41 4.96 7.70 -7.70
C THR A 41 5.13 6.23 -7.30
N VAL A 42 5.92 5.95 -6.25
CA VAL A 42 6.22 4.57 -5.82
C VAL A 42 4.99 3.85 -5.27
N TRP A 43 4.32 4.38 -4.25
CA TRP A 43 3.17 3.67 -3.66
C TRP A 43 1.92 3.61 -4.56
N PRO A 44 1.65 4.58 -5.47
CA PRO A 44 0.65 4.39 -6.51
C PRO A 44 1.02 3.24 -7.46
N ALA A 45 2.29 3.11 -7.85
CA ALA A 45 2.74 2.01 -8.69
C ALA A 45 2.62 0.64 -7.99
N MET A 46 3.00 0.57 -6.71
CA MET A 46 2.80 -0.65 -5.89
C MET A 46 1.33 -1.04 -5.81
N SER A 47 0.43 -0.08 -5.54
CA SER A 47 -1.01 -0.35 -5.52
C SER A 47 -1.52 -0.83 -6.87
N LYS A 48 -1.01 -0.25 -7.96
CA LYS A 48 -1.40 -0.65 -9.32
C LYS A 48 -0.97 -2.08 -9.61
N ALA A 49 0.29 -2.44 -9.35
CA ALA A 49 0.80 -3.80 -9.57
C ALA A 49 -0.01 -4.85 -8.78
N PHE A 50 -0.32 -4.58 -7.50
CA PHE A 50 -1.12 -5.49 -6.67
C PHE A 50 -2.56 -5.72 -7.20
N LEU A 51 -3.14 -4.69 -7.83
CA LEU A 51 -4.50 -4.73 -8.40
C LEU A 51 -4.54 -5.34 -9.80
N GLU A 52 -3.52 -5.14 -10.62
CA GLU A 52 -3.46 -5.67 -12.00
C GLU A 52 -3.20 -7.18 -12.06
N ASN A 53 -2.73 -7.78 -10.96
CA ASN A 53 -2.44 -9.21 -10.86
C ASN A 53 -3.49 -9.95 -9.98
N ASP A 54 -4.76 -9.55 -10.02
CA ASP A 54 -5.81 -10.11 -9.16
C ASP A 54 -6.09 -11.61 -9.43
N ASP A 55 -5.66 -12.11 -10.58
CA ASP A 55 -5.70 -13.51 -11.01
C ASP A 55 -4.60 -14.38 -10.38
N LEU A 56 -3.55 -13.78 -9.80
CA LEU A 56 -2.48 -14.50 -9.13
C LEU A 56 -2.81 -14.80 -7.65
N PRO A 57 -2.20 -15.85 -7.06
CA PRO A 57 -2.32 -16.05 -5.63
C PRO A 57 -1.70 -14.87 -4.85
N LEU A 58 -2.14 -14.69 -3.60
CA LEU A 58 -1.78 -13.52 -2.79
C LEU A 58 -0.26 -13.33 -2.66
N ALA A 59 0.50 -14.42 -2.55
CA ALA A 59 1.95 -14.33 -2.38
C ALA A 59 2.63 -13.69 -3.59
N GLU A 60 2.21 -14.06 -4.80
CA GLU A 60 2.70 -13.52 -6.06
C GLU A 60 2.27 -12.07 -6.24
N ARG A 61 1.04 -11.72 -5.85
CA ARG A 61 0.55 -10.33 -5.83
C ARG A 61 1.36 -9.42 -4.92
N LEU A 62 1.90 -9.94 -3.81
CA LEU A 62 2.75 -9.17 -2.90
C LEU A 62 4.16 -8.95 -3.46
N LEU A 63 4.59 -9.72 -4.46
CA LEU A 63 5.91 -9.64 -5.08
C LEU A 63 5.95 -8.83 -6.38
N SER A 64 4.78 -8.57 -6.99
CA SER A 64 4.64 -7.77 -8.22
C SER A 64 4.90 -6.29 -8.00
#